data_AF-A0AAW0SSQ7-F1
#
_entry.id   AF-A0AAW0SSQ7-F1
#
_cell.length_a   1.000
_cell.length_b   1.000
_cell.length_c   1.000
_cell.angle_alpha   90.00
_cell.angle_beta   90.00
_cell.angle_gamma   90.00
#
_symmetry.space_group_name_H-M   'P 1'
#
loop_
_entity.id
_entity.type
_entity.pdbx_description
1 polymer ?
#
loop_
_entity_poly.entity_id
_entity_poly.type
_entity_poly.pdbx_seq_one_letter_code
_entity_poly.pdbx_strand_id
1 'polypeptide(L)'
;MAVCRGSLFSLFSLQLRPAVTSHLLPAATTTQHRHYAKPLAGLGKKGKLKLGPTVEKVRLPVETDTEKLVTHVCGSHPVKEGREDVKLQDDSEYPEWLWELRTGKPPPLRDLDPSTKQYWKRLRVLAMKENNKRMKLRKF
;
A
#
# COMPACT_ATOMS: atom_id res chain seq x y z
N MET A 1 18.18 12.05 82.68
CA MET A 1 19.55 11.67 83.11
C MET A 1 20.07 10.57 82.20
N ALA A 2 21.32 10.72 81.75
CA ALA A 2 22.24 9.71 81.17
C ALA A 2 21.77 8.91 79.93
N VAL A 3 22.26 9.12 78.69
CA VAL A 3 23.62 9.02 78.10
C VAL A 3 23.89 7.65 77.44
N CYS A 4 24.00 7.71 76.11
CA CYS A 4 24.92 7.04 75.16
C CYS A 4 25.26 5.55 75.27
N ARG A 5 25.17 4.84 74.12
CA ARG A 5 26.29 4.22 73.36
C ARG A 5 25.89 4.16 71.87
N GLY A 6 26.51 4.92 70.96
CA GLY A 6 27.70 4.50 70.19
C GLY A 6 27.25 3.68 68.96
N SER A 7 27.01 4.29 67.78
CA SER A 7 28.00 4.56 66.73
C SER A 7 28.88 3.36 66.41
N LEU A 8 28.90 2.94 65.14
CA LEU A 8 30.09 2.96 64.27
C LEU A 8 29.89 2.05 63.04
N PHE A 9 30.04 2.66 61.85
CA PHE A 9 30.55 2.04 60.62
C PHE A 9 29.71 0.95 59.93
N SER A 10 29.10 1.30 58.79
CA SER A 10 29.59 0.80 57.51
C SER A 10 28.90 1.55 56.36
N LEU A 11 29.61 2.56 55.86
CA LEU A 11 29.49 3.04 54.48
C LEU A 11 30.06 1.94 53.59
N PHE A 12 29.24 1.31 52.75
CA PHE A 12 29.58 0.64 51.47
C PHE A 12 28.34 -0.21 51.13
N SER A 13 27.61 0.03 50.06
CA SER A 13 28.15 -0.03 48.72
C SER A 13 27.20 0.68 47.76
N LEU A 14 27.83 1.44 46.88
CA LEU A 14 27.24 2.02 45.68
C LEU A 14 26.35 1.02 44.97
N GLN A 15 25.23 1.56 44.49
CA GLN A 15 24.43 0.98 43.42
C GLN A 15 25.32 0.53 42.26
N LEU A 16 25.46 -0.78 42.06
CA LEU A 16 25.88 -1.32 40.77
C LEU A 16 24.64 -1.33 39.86
N ARG A 17 24.39 -0.21 39.18
CA ARG A 17 23.71 -0.25 37.89
C ARG A 17 24.69 -0.89 36.90
N PRO A 18 24.38 -2.03 36.25
CA PRO A 18 25.17 -2.47 35.13
C PRO A 18 25.10 -1.37 34.07
N ALA A 19 26.24 -0.74 33.76
CA ALA A 19 26.40 0.06 32.58
C ALA A 19 26.33 -0.89 31.37
N VAL A 20 25.10 -1.17 30.91
CA VAL A 20 24.89 -1.76 29.59
C VAL A 20 25.26 -0.65 28.61
N THR A 21 26.54 -0.63 28.22
CA THR A 21 27.03 0.15 27.10
C THR A 21 26.41 -0.42 25.84
N SER A 22 25.23 0.08 25.50
CA SER A 22 24.59 -0.13 24.21
C SER A 22 25.47 0.53 23.14
N HIS A 23 26.44 -0.21 22.61
CA HIS A 23 27.09 0.11 21.35
C HIS A 23 26.15 -0.27 20.20
N LEU A 24 24.93 0.28 20.24
CA LEU A 24 24.07 0.33 19.08
C LEU A 24 24.60 1.51 18.25
N LEU A 25 25.47 1.19 17.30
CA LEU A 25 25.77 2.11 16.21
C LEU A 25 24.42 2.55 15.61
N PRO A 26 24.10 3.85 15.54
CA PRO A 26 22.94 4.28 14.80
C PRO A 26 23.19 3.89 13.35
N ALA A 27 22.49 2.87 12.86
CA ALA A 27 22.42 2.61 11.43
C ALA A 27 21.82 3.88 10.82
N ALA A 28 22.70 4.74 10.29
CA ALA A 28 22.30 5.90 9.53
C ALA A 28 21.59 5.38 8.28
N THR A 29 20.26 5.21 8.38
CA THR A 29 19.43 5.00 7.20
C THR A 29 19.54 6.29 6.41
N THR A 30 20.38 6.29 5.38
CA THR A 30 20.41 7.37 4.41
C THR A 30 19.03 7.41 3.75
N THR A 31 18.22 8.37 4.18
CA THR A 31 16.89 8.61 3.61
C THR A 31 17.13 9.13 2.20
N GLN A 32 17.07 8.23 1.22
CA GLN A 32 17.15 8.56 -0.20
C GLN A 32 15.91 9.39 -0.59
N HIS A 33 16.04 10.71 -0.56
CA HIS A 33 15.02 11.61 -1.08
C HIS A 33 15.00 11.54 -2.61
N ARG A 34 13.98 10.89 -3.15
CA ARG A 34 13.74 10.85 -4.59
C ARG A 34 13.07 12.14 -5.04
N HIS A 35 13.87 13.14 -5.44
CA HIS A 35 13.42 14.46 -5.89
C HIS A 35 12.72 14.49 -7.27
N TYR A 36 12.46 13.33 -7.89
CA TYR A 36 11.75 13.29 -9.19
C TYR A 36 10.26 13.63 -9.09
N ALA A 37 9.69 13.62 -7.88
CA ALA A 37 8.30 13.98 -7.69
C ALA A 37 8.19 15.50 -7.54
N LYS A 38 7.51 16.16 -8.48
CA LYS A 38 7.08 17.55 -8.29
C LYS A 38 6.20 17.60 -7.05
N PRO A 39 6.45 18.50 -6.08
CA PRO A 39 5.54 18.67 -4.95
C PRO A 39 4.17 19.00 -5.52
N LEU A 40 3.14 18.27 -5.06
CA LEU A 40 1.76 18.64 -5.34
C LEU A 40 1.52 19.98 -4.62
N ALA A 41 1.76 21.08 -5.34
CA ALA A 41 1.46 22.42 -4.88
C ALA A 41 -0.05 22.48 -4.61
N GLY A 42 -0.43 22.34 -3.33
CA GLY A 42 -1.84 22.28 -2.96
C GLY A 42 -2.20 21.91 -1.53
N LEU A 43 -1.24 21.57 -0.65
CA LEU A 43 -1.52 21.43 0.79
C LEU A 43 -1.06 22.67 1.56
N GLY A 44 -1.67 23.80 1.25
CA GLY A 44 -1.48 25.03 2.00
C GLY A 44 -1.43 26.26 1.11
N LYS A 45 -2.42 27.13 1.34
CA LYS A 45 -2.57 28.48 0.79
C LYS A 45 -3.21 28.59 -0.59
N LYS A 46 -4.25 29.44 -0.57
CA LYS A 46 -5.10 29.92 -1.64
C LYS A 46 -4.29 30.26 -2.89
N GLY A 47 -4.44 29.43 -3.90
CA GLY A 47 -4.09 29.74 -5.28
C GLY A 47 -4.84 28.73 -6.12
N LYS A 48 -5.80 29.19 -6.93
CA LYS A 48 -6.39 28.39 -8.00
C LYS A 48 -5.29 28.10 -9.00
N LEU A 49 -4.46 27.10 -8.71
CA LEU A 49 -3.54 26.55 -9.68
C LEU A 49 -4.45 25.94 -10.74
N LYS A 50 -4.55 26.62 -11.89
CA LYS A 50 -5.27 26.11 -13.05
C LYS A 50 -4.67 24.74 -13.33
N LEU A 51 -5.44 23.73 -12.95
CA LEU A 51 -5.29 22.35 -13.39
C LEU A 51 -5.02 22.46 -14.89
N GLY A 52 -3.92 21.87 -15.36
CA GLY A 52 -3.57 21.86 -16.78
C GLY A 52 -4.77 21.48 -17.64
N PRO A 53 -4.76 21.85 -18.94
CA PRO A 53 -5.91 21.67 -19.83
C PRO A 53 -6.53 20.30 -19.56
N THR A 54 -7.79 20.31 -19.14
CA THR A 54 -8.55 19.09 -18.90
C THR A 54 -8.56 18.38 -20.24
N VAL A 55 -7.67 17.39 -20.40
CA VAL A 55 -7.57 16.59 -21.61
C VAL A 55 -8.94 15.96 -21.78
N GLU A 56 -9.68 16.46 -22.77
CA GLU A 56 -10.98 15.92 -23.10
C GLU A 56 -10.77 14.46 -23.52
N LYS A 57 -11.42 13.55 -22.81
CA LYS A 57 -11.28 12.11 -23.06
C LYS A 57 -11.91 11.84 -24.42
N VAL A 58 -11.07 11.64 -25.44
CA VAL A 58 -11.50 11.22 -26.78
C VAL A 58 -12.23 9.89 -26.63
N ARG A 59 -13.55 9.90 -26.86
CA ARG A 59 -14.38 8.68 -26.92
C ARG A 59 -14.26 8.13 -28.34
N LEU A 60 -13.55 7.02 -28.47
CA LEU A 60 -13.55 6.28 -29.73
C LEU A 60 -14.92 5.60 -29.89
N PRO A 61 -15.49 5.55 -31.11
CA PRO A 61 -16.71 4.80 -31.35
C PRO A 61 -16.44 3.33 -31.03
N VAL A 62 -17.34 2.73 -30.25
CA VAL A 62 -17.27 1.31 -29.89
C VAL A 62 -18.07 0.55 -30.95
N GLU A 63 -17.48 -0.52 -31.48
CA GLU A 63 -18.14 -1.39 -32.45
C GLU A 63 -19.44 -1.97 -31.86
N THR A 64 -20.51 -1.97 -32.65
CA THR A 64 -21.86 -2.41 -32.24
C THR A 64 -22.27 -3.76 -32.82
N ASP A 65 -21.48 -4.31 -33.74
CA ASP A 65 -21.77 -5.57 -34.42
C ASP A 65 -21.55 -6.75 -33.46
N THR A 66 -22.59 -7.54 -33.21
CA THR A 66 -22.57 -8.66 -32.26
C THR A 66 -21.60 -9.77 -32.68
N GLU A 67 -21.56 -10.12 -33.98
CA GLU A 67 -20.71 -11.18 -34.50
C GLU A 67 -19.22 -10.90 -34.28
N LYS A 68 -18.81 -9.64 -34.45
CA LYS A 68 -17.42 -9.19 -34.22
C LYS A 68 -17.05 -9.24 -32.74
N LEU A 69 -17.96 -8.85 -31.85
CA LEU A 69 -17.74 -8.85 -30.39
C LEU A 69 -17.60 -10.25 -29.79
N VAL A 70 -18.22 -11.27 -30.42
CA VAL A 70 -18.12 -12.66 -29.97
C VAL A 70 -16.85 -13.34 -30.50
N THR A 71 -16.37 -12.94 -31.68
CA THR A 71 -15.26 -13.61 -32.37
C THR A 71 -13.90 -12.95 -32.16
N HIS A 72 -13.86 -11.65 -31.88
CA HIS A 72 -12.63 -10.87 -31.78
C HIS A 72 -12.58 -10.04 -30.49
N VAL A 73 -11.37 -9.79 -29.99
CA VAL A 73 -11.13 -8.90 -28.86
C VAL A 73 -11.02 -7.45 -29.36
N CYS A 74 -12.16 -6.78 -29.48
CA CYS A 74 -12.20 -5.40 -29.97
C CYS A 74 -11.38 -4.46 -29.06
N GLY A 75 -10.50 -3.65 -29.67
CA GLY A 75 -9.66 -2.69 -28.95
C GLY A 75 -8.33 -3.24 -28.46
N SER A 76 -7.93 -4.45 -28.87
CA SER A 76 -6.59 -4.99 -28.61
C SER A 76 -5.50 -4.19 -29.34
N HIS A 77 -5.80 -3.66 -30.52
CA HIS A 77 -4.83 -2.94 -31.34
C HIS A 77 -4.88 -1.41 -31.10
N PRO A 78 -3.75 -0.77 -30.75
CA PRO A 78 -3.71 0.66 -30.41
C PRO A 78 -3.74 1.60 -31.63
N VAL A 79 -3.41 1.12 -32.83
CA VAL A 79 -3.36 1.92 -34.07
C VAL A 79 -4.74 1.98 -34.73
N LYS A 80 -5.02 3.07 -35.45
CA LYS A 80 -6.30 3.29 -36.14
C LYS A 80 -6.34 2.72 -37.57
N GLU A 81 -5.19 2.72 -38.24
CA GLU A 81 -5.04 2.25 -39.62
C GLU A 81 -4.55 0.80 -39.62
N GLY A 82 -5.13 -0.06 -40.44
CA GLY A 82 -4.77 -1.48 -40.49
C GLY A 82 -5.18 -2.28 -39.25
N ARG A 83 -6.33 -1.95 -38.63
CA ARG A 83 -6.83 -2.62 -37.42
C ARG A 83 -7.16 -4.10 -37.71
N GLU A 84 -6.23 -4.98 -37.35
CA GLU A 84 -6.49 -6.41 -37.19
C GLU A 84 -6.55 -6.73 -35.69
N ASP A 85 -7.77 -6.98 -35.20
CA ASP A 85 -8.01 -7.33 -33.80
C ASP A 85 -7.77 -8.84 -33.58
N VAL A 86 -7.36 -9.19 -32.36
CA VAL A 86 -7.01 -10.58 -32.02
C VAL A 86 -8.28 -11.45 -32.06
N LYS A 87 -8.25 -12.52 -32.86
CA LYS A 87 -9.30 -13.54 -32.92
C LYS A 87 -9.28 -14.40 -31.67
N LEU A 88 -10.47 -14.68 -31.13
CA LEU A 88 -10.64 -15.63 -30.04
C LEU A 88 -10.48 -17.06 -30.58
N GLN A 89 -9.74 -17.87 -29.84
CA GLN A 89 -9.51 -19.28 -30.12
C GLN A 89 -10.46 -20.14 -29.27
N ASP A 90 -10.43 -21.44 -29.48
CA ASP A 90 -11.19 -22.39 -28.67
C ASP A 90 -10.66 -22.46 -27.23
N ASP A 91 -11.51 -22.81 -26.28
CA ASP A 91 -11.20 -22.84 -24.84
C ASP A 91 -10.01 -23.75 -24.48
N SER A 92 -9.72 -24.75 -25.31
CA SER A 92 -8.62 -25.72 -25.14
C SER A 92 -7.24 -25.12 -25.38
N GLU A 93 -7.14 -24.02 -26.13
CA GLU A 93 -5.85 -23.38 -26.42
C GLU A 93 -5.38 -22.50 -25.25
N TYR A 94 -6.31 -22.06 -24.42
CA TYR A 94 -6.00 -21.29 -23.23
C TYR A 94 -5.59 -22.20 -22.06
N PRO A 95 -4.63 -21.78 -21.23
CA PRO A 95 -4.17 -22.59 -20.12
C PRO A 95 -5.25 -22.74 -19.04
N GLU A 96 -5.29 -23.90 -18.38
CA GLU A 96 -6.33 -24.28 -17.40
C GLU A 96 -6.52 -23.25 -16.26
N TRP A 97 -5.42 -22.65 -15.77
CA TRP A 97 -5.47 -21.68 -14.68
C TRP A 97 -6.33 -20.45 -14.98
N LEU A 98 -6.58 -20.13 -16.26
CA LEU A 98 -7.44 -19.01 -16.66
C LEU A 98 -8.86 -19.20 -16.11
N TRP A 99 -9.36 -20.43 -16.15
CA TRP A 99 -10.71 -20.80 -15.73
C TRP A 99 -10.82 -21.00 -14.21
N GLU A 100 -9.69 -21.20 -13.53
CA GLU A 100 -9.61 -21.27 -12.07
C GLU A 100 -9.60 -19.88 -11.39
N LEU A 101 -9.42 -18.81 -12.17
CA LEU A 101 -9.38 -17.45 -11.65
C LEU A 101 -10.72 -17.02 -11.05
N ARG A 102 -10.65 -16.33 -9.91
CA ARG A 102 -11.83 -15.78 -9.23
C ARG A 102 -12.29 -14.48 -9.90
N THR A 103 -13.36 -14.56 -10.68
CA THR A 103 -14.02 -13.38 -11.30
C THR A 103 -14.96 -12.62 -10.35
N GLY A 104 -15.33 -13.26 -9.23
CA GLY A 104 -16.28 -12.73 -8.27
C GLY A 104 -15.73 -11.68 -7.30
N LYS A 105 -16.51 -11.40 -6.26
CA LYS A 105 -16.10 -10.50 -5.17
C LYS A 105 -14.84 -11.05 -4.47
N PRO A 106 -13.91 -10.18 -4.05
CA PRO A 106 -12.72 -10.64 -3.33
C PRO A 106 -13.13 -11.30 -2.01
N PRO A 107 -12.49 -12.42 -1.63
CA PRO A 107 -12.84 -13.14 -0.42
C PRO A 107 -12.66 -12.29 0.85
N PRO A 108 -13.55 -12.44 1.84
CA PRO A 108 -13.43 -11.76 3.13
C PRO A 108 -12.25 -12.35 3.92
N LEU A 109 -11.72 -11.58 4.89
CA LEU A 109 -10.52 -11.99 5.65
C LEU A 109 -10.69 -13.35 6.36
N ARG A 110 -11.92 -13.69 6.77
CA ARG A 110 -12.25 -14.93 7.50
C ARG A 110 -12.03 -16.20 6.67
N ASP A 111 -12.16 -16.09 5.35
CA ASP A 111 -12.09 -17.23 4.43
C ASP A 111 -10.67 -17.44 3.88
N LEU A 112 -9.74 -16.52 4.19
CA LEU A 112 -8.34 -16.65 3.77
C LEU A 112 -7.54 -17.38 4.84
N ASP A 113 -6.66 -18.27 4.39
CA ASP A 113 -5.73 -18.98 5.24
C ASP A 113 -4.58 -18.07 5.75
N PRO A 114 -4.36 -17.96 7.08
CA PRO A 114 -3.24 -17.22 7.67
C PRO A 114 -1.84 -17.65 7.22
N SER A 115 -1.68 -18.89 6.74
CA SER A 115 -0.39 -19.38 6.23
C SER A 115 0.01 -18.69 4.91
N THR A 116 -0.97 -18.15 4.18
CA THR A 116 -0.77 -17.62 2.83
C THR A 116 -0.51 -16.11 2.84
N LYS A 117 0.39 -15.63 1.97
CA LYS A 117 0.71 -14.19 1.83
C LYS A 117 -0.50 -13.31 1.51
N GLN A 118 -1.52 -13.86 0.87
CA GLN A 118 -2.76 -13.16 0.51
C GLN A 118 -3.51 -12.66 1.76
N TYR A 119 -3.57 -13.46 2.82
CA TYR A 119 -4.21 -13.11 4.10
C TYR A 119 -3.58 -11.83 4.68
N TRP A 120 -2.26 -11.81 4.79
CA TRP A 120 -1.53 -10.68 5.37
C TRP A 120 -1.61 -9.41 4.53
N LYS A 121 -1.61 -9.53 3.19
CA LYS A 121 -1.86 -8.38 2.30
C LYS A 121 -3.24 -7.79 2.57
N ARG A 122 -4.27 -8.64 2.74
CA ARG A 122 -5.63 -8.20 3.01
C ARG A 122 -5.74 -7.52 4.38
N LEU A 123 -5.16 -8.13 5.41
CA LEU A 123 -5.14 -7.59 6.79
C LEU A 123 -4.50 -6.20 6.82
N ARG A 124 -3.37 -6.01 6.14
CA ARG A 124 -2.70 -4.71 6.04
C ARG A 124 -3.61 -3.62 5.47
N VAL A 125 -4.32 -3.93 4.38
CA VAL A 125 -5.25 -2.97 3.75
C VAL A 125 -6.42 -2.63 4.68
N LEU A 126 -6.93 -3.60 5.45
CA LEU A 126 -8.00 -3.38 6.42
C LEU A 126 -7.56 -2.48 7.57
N ALA A 127 -6.38 -2.75 8.16
CA ALA A 127 -5.81 -1.92 9.20
C ALA A 127 -5.57 -0.47 8.74
N MET A 128 -5.07 -0.29 7.50
CA MET A 128 -4.92 1.05 6.91
C MET A 128 -6.26 1.77 6.75
N LYS A 129 -7.29 1.07 6.26
CA LYS A 129 -8.64 1.65 6.12
C LYS A 129 -9.21 2.07 7.47
N GLU A 130 -9.05 1.25 8.50
CA GLU A 130 -9.50 1.58 9.85
C GLU A 130 -8.73 2.76 10.44
N ASN A 131 -7.40 2.79 10.28
CA ASN A 131 -6.60 3.92 10.71
C ASN A 131 -7.03 5.23 10.00
N ASN A 132 -7.28 5.18 8.69
CA ASN A 132 -7.77 6.34 7.95
C ASN A 132 -9.15 6.82 8.46
N LYS A 133 -10.05 5.89 8.81
CA LYS A 133 -11.34 6.24 9.43
C LYS A 133 -11.15 6.89 10.80
N ARG A 134 -10.30 6.31 11.65
CA ARG A 134 -9.98 6.84 12.98
C ARG A 134 -9.34 8.23 12.90
N MET A 135 -8.40 8.43 11.98
CA MET A 135 -7.75 9.71 11.75
C MET A 135 -8.72 10.79 11.26
N LYS A 136 -9.76 10.41 10.49
CA LYS A 136 -10.81 11.33 10.05
C LYS A 136 -11.69 11.81 11.21
N LEU A 137 -11.89 10.97 12.23
CA LEU A 137 -12.70 11.29 13.41
C LEU A 137 -11.92 12.06 14.49
N ARG A 138 -10.58 11.97 14.47
CA ARG A 138 -9.74 12.69 15.42
C ARG A 138 -9.82 14.19 15.14
N LYS A 139 -10.40 14.93 16.08
CA LYS A 139 -10.29 16.40 16.10
C LYS A 139 -8.85 16.76 16.48
N PHE A 140 -8.32 17.82 15.85
CA PHE A 140 -6.95 18.30 16.06
C PHE A 140 -6.64 18.52 17.54
#